data_AF-A0A382UYW6-F1
#
_entry.id   AF-A0A382UYW6-F1
#
_cell.length_a   1.000
_cell.length_b   1.000
_cell.length_c   1.000
_cell.angle_alpha   90.00
_cell.angle_beta   90.00
_cell.angle_gamma   90.00
#
_symmetry.space_group_name_H-M   'P 1'
#
loop_
_entity.id
_entity.type
_entity.pdbx_description
1 polymer ?
#
loop_
_entity_poly.entity_id
_entity_poly.type
_entity_poly.pdbx_seq_one_letter_code
_entity_poly.pdbx_strand_id
1 'polypeptide(L)'
;VIICDKDQPSLDAFTQNNPNVIAVKADVSNEDEVLSLFATVKEHFGEINALINNAGIAGPSAKLEDTDFKDWKQTINVSLNGAFLCSRSAIPLLKLSGGGSIINIGSTSSFMGTPLRSSYAASKWGLIGLTKTWAMEYGADNVRINTICPSSVNGERIERVIEREANYRNTSPEEIK
;
A
#
# COMPACT_ATOMS: atom_id res chain seq x y z
N VAL A 1 -18.86 1.90 0.55
CA VAL A 1 -17.39 1.69 0.53
C VAL A 1 -16.76 2.77 1.40
N ILE A 2 -15.75 2.43 2.19
CA ILE A 2 -14.87 3.42 2.85
C ILE A 2 -13.56 3.48 2.09
N ILE A 3 -13.08 4.69 1.79
CA ILE A 3 -11.74 4.95 1.28
C ILE A 3 -10.90 5.68 2.31
N CYS A 4 -9.59 5.51 2.22
CA CYS A 4 -8.62 6.16 3.09
C CYS A 4 -7.46 6.73 2.28
N ASP A 5 -7.08 7.96 2.60
CA ASP A 5 -5.84 8.58 2.16
C ASP A 5 -5.37 9.59 3.21
N LYS A 6 -4.09 9.95 3.21
CA LYS A 6 -3.60 11.04 4.07
C LYS A 6 -3.86 12.42 3.47
N ASP A 7 -4.17 12.48 2.17
CA ASP A 7 -4.43 13.72 1.44
C ASP A 7 -5.91 14.11 1.45
N GLN A 8 -6.27 15.05 2.33
CA GLN A 8 -7.65 15.53 2.46
C GLN A 8 -8.20 16.15 1.16
N PRO A 9 -7.47 17.01 0.43
CA PRO A 9 -7.95 17.57 -0.84
C PRO A 9 -8.35 16.50 -1.86
N SER A 10 -7.56 15.43 -2.01
CA SER A 10 -7.91 14.31 -2.91
C SER A 10 -9.17 13.57 -2.46
N LEU A 11 -9.34 13.36 -1.14
CA LEU A 11 -10.55 12.74 -0.59
C LEU A 11 -11.80 13.61 -0.85
N ASP A 12 -11.69 14.93 -0.66
CA ASP A 12 -12.79 15.86 -0.89
C ASP A 12 -13.18 15.88 -2.38
N ALA A 13 -12.20 15.96 -3.27
CA ALA A 13 -12.42 15.92 -4.71
C ALA A 13 -13.05 14.60 -5.17
N PHE A 14 -12.66 13.48 -4.56
CA PHE A 14 -13.23 12.16 -4.89
C PHE A 14 -14.68 12.06 -4.43
N THR A 15 -14.99 12.47 -3.21
CA THR A 15 -16.35 12.35 -2.63
C THR A 15 -17.36 13.29 -3.27
N GLN A 16 -16.93 14.46 -3.76
CA GLN A 16 -17.79 15.35 -4.57
C GLN A 16 -18.42 14.64 -5.77
N ASN A 17 -17.67 13.72 -6.40
CA ASN A 17 -18.14 12.94 -7.55
C ASN A 17 -18.72 11.56 -7.16
N ASN A 18 -18.58 11.17 -5.89
CA ASN A 18 -18.93 9.83 -5.39
C ASN A 18 -19.63 9.94 -4.02
N PRO A 19 -20.86 10.49 -3.94
CA PRO A 19 -21.49 10.84 -2.66
C PRO A 19 -21.83 9.65 -1.76
N ASN A 20 -21.84 8.42 -2.30
CA ASN A 20 -22.08 7.19 -1.54
C ASN A 20 -20.79 6.57 -0.96
N VAL A 21 -19.64 7.20 -1.18
CA VAL A 21 -18.36 6.77 -0.63
C VAL A 21 -18.06 7.57 0.62
N ILE A 22 -17.73 6.86 1.70
CA ILE A 22 -17.27 7.47 2.94
C ILE A 22 -15.75 7.63 2.83
N ALA A 23 -15.25 8.85 2.99
CA ALA A 23 -13.81 9.12 3.00
C ALA A 23 -13.34 9.36 4.43
N VAL A 24 -12.22 8.71 4.79
CA VAL A 24 -11.59 8.89 6.10
C VAL A 24 -10.13 9.26 5.88
N LYS A 25 -9.70 10.38 6.46
CA LYS A 25 -8.29 10.76 6.43
C LYS A 25 -7.51 9.94 7.45
N ALA A 26 -6.49 9.21 7.00
CA ALA A 26 -5.53 8.56 7.87
C ALA A 26 -4.20 8.28 7.15
N ASP A 27 -3.09 8.43 7.87
CA ASP A 27 -1.80 7.89 7.45
C ASP A 27 -1.67 6.42 7.89
N VAL A 28 -1.67 5.50 6.93
CA VAL A 28 -1.55 4.06 7.22
C VAL A 28 -0.24 3.67 7.90
N SER A 29 0.77 4.54 7.91
CA SER A 29 2.02 4.32 8.65
C SER A 29 1.93 4.65 10.14
N ASN A 30 0.81 5.24 10.59
CA ASN A 30 0.53 5.57 11.98
C ASN A 30 -0.51 4.58 12.55
N GLU A 31 -0.11 3.82 13.56
CA GLU A 31 -0.96 2.80 14.19
C GLU A 31 -2.23 3.40 14.81
N ASP A 32 -2.14 4.55 15.49
CA ASP A 32 -3.30 5.17 16.13
C ASP A 32 -4.32 5.64 15.09
N GLU A 33 -3.85 6.21 13.98
CA GLU A 33 -4.73 6.63 12.88
C GLU A 33 -5.40 5.43 12.19
N VAL A 34 -4.70 4.31 12.04
CA VAL A 34 -5.29 3.06 11.51
C VAL A 34 -6.34 2.52 12.48
N LEU A 35 -6.09 2.56 13.80
CA LEU A 35 -7.08 2.15 14.79
C LEU A 35 -8.33 3.02 14.73
N SER A 36 -8.17 4.35 14.63
CA SER A 36 -9.29 5.28 14.42
C SER A 36 -10.05 5.00 13.12
N LEU A 37 -9.35 4.76 12.00
CA LEU A 37 -9.95 4.38 10.73
C LEU A 37 -10.84 3.14 10.88
N PHE A 38 -10.33 2.08 11.51
CA PHE A 38 -11.09 0.83 11.67
C PHE A 38 -12.20 0.92 12.72
N ALA A 39 -12.12 1.85 13.68
CA ALA A 39 -13.24 2.19 14.53
C ALA A 39 -14.41 2.77 13.70
N THR A 40 -14.12 3.70 12.79
CA THR A 40 -15.11 4.24 11.84
C THR A 40 -15.66 3.16 10.90
N VAL A 41 -14.82 2.26 10.37
CA VAL A 41 -15.28 1.12 9.56
C VAL A 41 -16.28 0.25 10.33
N LYS A 42 -15.95 -0.06 11.59
CA LYS A 42 -16.82 -0.87 12.46
C LYS A 42 -18.13 -0.16 12.79
N GLU A 43 -18.10 1.14 13.05
CA GLU A 43 -19.31 1.94 13.31
C GLU A 43 -20.28 1.91 12.11
N HIS A 44 -19.77 2.05 10.89
CA HIS A 44 -20.61 2.13 9.70
C HIS A 44 -21.08 0.77 9.18
N PHE A 45 -20.25 -0.27 9.24
CA PHE A 45 -20.57 -1.55 8.61
C PHE A 45 -20.68 -2.73 9.58
N GLY A 46 -20.07 -2.66 10.77
CA GLY A 46 -20.00 -3.78 11.74
C GLY A 46 -19.07 -4.92 11.32
N GLU A 47 -19.08 -5.26 10.03
CA GLU A 47 -18.27 -6.27 9.37
C GLU A 47 -17.85 -5.80 7.96
N ILE A 48 -16.90 -6.49 7.33
CA ILE A 48 -16.51 -6.20 5.94
C ILE A 48 -16.25 -7.49 5.18
N ASN A 49 -16.45 -7.47 3.87
CA ASN A 49 -16.14 -8.61 3.00
C ASN A 49 -14.77 -8.49 2.31
N ALA A 50 -14.20 -7.28 2.25
CA ALA A 50 -12.97 -7.03 1.52
C ALA A 50 -12.13 -5.90 2.13
N LEU A 51 -10.81 -6.06 2.03
CA LEU A 51 -9.79 -5.04 2.27
C LEU A 51 -8.87 -4.95 1.05
N ILE A 52 -8.55 -3.73 0.62
CA ILE A 52 -7.56 -3.48 -0.43
C ILE A 52 -6.43 -2.63 0.15
N ASN A 53 -5.28 -3.26 0.41
CA ASN A 53 -4.05 -2.59 0.80
C ASN A 53 -3.34 -2.02 -0.43
N ASN A 54 -3.79 -0.82 -0.84
CA ASN A 54 -3.25 -0.10 -2.00
C ASN A 54 -2.17 0.92 -1.64
N ALA A 55 -2.22 1.49 -0.43
CA ALA A 55 -1.31 2.55 -0.02
C ALA A 55 0.17 2.12 -0.14
N GLY A 56 0.99 2.99 -0.73
CA GLY A 56 2.41 2.72 -0.94
C GLY A 56 3.10 3.89 -1.62
N ILE A 57 4.38 4.10 -1.33
CA ILE A 57 5.18 5.19 -1.92
C ILE A 57 6.35 4.65 -2.76
N ALA A 58 6.90 5.48 -3.63
CA ALA A 58 7.98 5.06 -4.52
C ALA A 58 9.33 4.87 -3.80
N GLY A 59 9.53 5.57 -2.69
CA GLY A 59 10.82 5.67 -2.03
C GLY A 59 11.85 6.52 -2.80
N PRO A 60 13.10 6.54 -2.34
CA PRO A 60 14.21 7.18 -3.06
C PRO A 60 14.60 6.40 -4.32
N SER A 61 15.20 7.11 -5.29
CA SER A 61 15.92 6.52 -6.43
C SER A 61 17.42 6.73 -6.23
N ALA A 62 18.07 5.84 -5.51
CA ALA A 62 19.47 5.97 -5.12
C ALA A 62 20.12 4.60 -4.87
N LYS A 63 21.45 4.52 -4.99
CA LYS A 63 22.19 3.35 -4.52
C LYS A 63 22.06 3.18 -3.01
N LEU A 64 22.43 1.99 -2.53
CA LEU A 64 22.27 1.64 -1.11
C LEU A 64 23.05 2.59 -0.20
N GLU A 65 24.30 2.88 -0.57
CA GLU A 65 25.20 3.76 0.19
C GLU A 65 24.76 5.23 0.22
N ASP A 66 23.92 5.65 -0.73
CA ASP A 66 23.40 7.02 -0.85
C ASP A 66 21.98 7.18 -0.29
N THR A 67 21.38 6.09 0.19
CA THR A 67 20.00 6.11 0.71
C THR A 67 19.98 6.51 2.18
N ASP A 68 19.35 7.64 2.50
CA ASP A 68 19.08 8.00 3.91
C ASP A 68 18.18 6.95 4.56
N PHE A 69 18.57 6.50 5.74
CA PHE A 69 17.81 5.54 6.53
C PHE A 69 16.39 6.04 6.86
N LYS A 70 16.18 7.36 6.97
CA LYS A 70 14.85 7.96 7.14
C LYS A 70 13.93 7.65 5.94
N ASP A 71 14.43 7.81 4.72
CA ASP A 71 13.66 7.58 3.49
C ASP A 71 13.40 6.09 3.26
N TRP A 72 14.38 5.25 3.62
CA TRP A 72 14.19 3.81 3.72
C TRP A 72 13.03 3.47 4.66
N LYS A 73 13.09 3.94 5.91
CA LYS A 73 12.06 3.69 6.92
C LYS A 73 10.69 4.18 6.48
N GLN A 74 10.60 5.37 5.89
CA GLN A 74 9.33 5.90 5.41
C GLN A 74 8.69 4.97 4.38
N THR A 75 9.49 4.44 3.45
CA THR A 75 8.99 3.52 2.42
C THR A 75 8.46 2.22 3.02
N ILE A 76 9.21 1.64 3.96
CA ILE A 76 8.79 0.41 4.67
C ILE A 76 7.55 0.66 5.53
N ASN A 77 7.52 1.75 6.30
CA ASN A 77 6.42 2.08 7.19
C ASN A 77 5.10 2.26 6.41
N VAL A 78 5.13 2.97 5.29
CA VAL A 78 3.91 3.17 4.48
C VAL A 78 3.54 1.91 3.70
N SER A 79 4.50 1.29 3.00
CA SER A 79 4.20 0.28 1.97
C SER A 79 4.14 -1.15 2.49
N LEU A 80 4.70 -1.43 3.68
CA LEU A 80 4.71 -2.75 4.29
C LEU A 80 4.00 -2.73 5.65
N ASN A 81 4.43 -1.86 6.58
CA ASN A 81 3.81 -1.82 7.91
C ASN A 81 2.36 -1.35 7.83
N GLY A 82 2.03 -0.39 6.97
CA GLY A 82 0.65 0.04 6.77
C GLY A 82 -0.27 -1.09 6.29
N ALA A 83 0.19 -1.95 5.38
CA ALA A 83 -0.58 -3.13 4.98
C ALA A 83 -0.76 -4.11 6.14
N PHE A 84 0.27 -4.33 6.96
CA PHE A 84 0.17 -5.14 8.18
C PHE A 84 -0.85 -4.56 9.17
N LEU A 85 -0.76 -3.26 9.49
CA LEU A 85 -1.65 -2.60 10.44
C LEU A 85 -3.11 -2.69 9.99
N CYS A 86 -3.39 -2.38 8.72
CA CYS A 86 -4.72 -2.48 8.15
C CYS A 86 -5.23 -3.93 8.13
N SER A 87 -4.41 -4.89 7.71
CA SER A 87 -4.80 -6.30 7.71
C SER A 87 -5.10 -6.83 9.12
N ARG A 88 -4.26 -6.48 10.10
CA ARG A 88 -4.46 -6.85 11.51
C ARG A 88 -5.81 -6.34 12.04
N SER A 89 -6.17 -5.10 11.71
CA SER A 89 -7.45 -4.50 12.13
C SER A 89 -8.65 -5.03 11.34
N ALA A 90 -8.46 -5.43 10.08
CA ALA A 90 -9.53 -5.94 9.21
C ALA A 90 -9.92 -7.39 9.48
N ILE A 91 -8.97 -8.25 9.86
CA ILE A 91 -9.19 -9.70 10.02
C ILE A 91 -10.38 -10.01 10.94
N PRO A 92 -10.53 -9.41 12.13
CA PRO A 92 -11.71 -9.66 12.98
C PRO A 92 -13.02 -9.33 12.28
N LEU A 93 -13.07 -8.24 11.50
CA LEU A 93 -14.27 -7.82 10.79
C LEU A 93 -14.59 -8.75 9.59
N LEU A 94 -13.56 -9.29 8.93
CA LEU A 94 -13.73 -10.31 7.88
C LEU A 94 -14.25 -11.62 8.46
N LYS A 95 -13.75 -12.04 9.63
CA LYS A 95 -14.24 -13.24 10.32
C LYS A 95 -15.73 -13.12 10.71
N LEU A 96 -16.15 -11.94 11.16
CA LEU A 96 -17.56 -11.67 11.48
C LEU A 96 -18.48 -11.86 10.27
N SER A 97 -18.03 -11.46 9.08
CA SER A 97 -18.76 -11.67 7.83
C SER A 97 -18.72 -13.12 7.30
N GLY A 98 -18.17 -14.06 8.07
CA GLY A 98 -18.02 -15.47 7.68
C GLY A 98 -16.88 -15.74 6.69
N GLY A 99 -16.01 -14.75 6.47
CA GLY A 99 -14.90 -14.81 5.54
C GLY A 99 -14.76 -13.53 4.71
N GLY A 100 -13.84 -13.54 3.75
CA GLY A 100 -13.65 -12.39 2.86
C GLY A 100 -12.36 -12.42 2.07
N SER A 101 -11.94 -11.24 1.59
CA SER A 101 -10.74 -11.12 0.74
C SER A 101 -9.87 -9.94 1.14
N ILE A 102 -8.58 -10.19 1.37
CA ILE A 102 -7.54 -9.16 1.44
C ILE A 102 -6.78 -9.16 0.11
N ILE A 103 -6.66 -7.98 -0.51
CA ILE A 103 -5.87 -7.77 -1.72
C ILE A 103 -4.73 -6.81 -1.39
N ASN A 104 -3.50 -7.28 -1.52
CA ASN A 104 -2.30 -6.45 -1.43
C ASN A 104 -1.88 -5.99 -2.82
N ILE A 105 -1.58 -4.70 -2.98
CA ILE A 105 -1.03 -4.17 -4.23
C ILE A 105 0.49 -4.28 -4.19
N GLY A 106 1.01 -5.31 -4.85
CA GLY A 106 2.42 -5.58 -5.08
C GLY A 106 2.98 -4.75 -6.24
N SER A 107 3.90 -5.34 -6.98
CA SER A 107 4.55 -4.80 -8.17
C SER A 107 5.31 -5.91 -8.91
N THR A 108 5.66 -5.74 -10.17
CA THR A 108 6.67 -6.60 -10.82
C THR A 108 7.98 -6.67 -10.03
N SER A 109 8.36 -5.58 -9.34
CA SER A 109 9.47 -5.54 -8.37
C SER A 109 9.33 -6.50 -7.18
N SER A 110 8.19 -7.17 -6.99
CA SER A 110 8.01 -8.20 -5.95
C SER A 110 8.71 -9.53 -6.28
N PHE A 111 9.18 -9.69 -7.53
CA PHE A 111 9.79 -10.94 -8.03
C PHE A 111 11.19 -10.74 -8.61
N MET A 112 11.64 -9.50 -8.75
CA MET A 112 12.93 -9.18 -9.36
C MET A 112 13.65 -8.08 -8.59
N GLY A 113 14.99 -8.05 -8.71
CA GLY A 113 15.78 -6.92 -8.25
C GLY A 113 15.42 -5.66 -9.03
N THR A 114 15.32 -4.53 -8.34
CA THR A 114 15.06 -3.21 -8.97
C THR A 114 16.14 -2.25 -8.49
N PRO A 115 17.25 -2.11 -9.25
CA PRO A 115 18.32 -1.18 -8.90
C PRO A 115 17.79 0.22 -8.59
N LEU A 116 18.48 0.91 -7.69
CA LEU A 116 18.12 2.23 -7.18
C LEU A 116 16.81 2.30 -6.37
N ARG A 117 16.09 1.19 -6.18
CA ARG A 117 14.78 1.17 -5.53
C ARG A 117 14.70 0.15 -4.38
N SER A 118 15.76 0.04 -3.60
CA SER A 118 15.95 -1.01 -2.59
C SER A 118 14.81 -1.08 -1.56
N SER A 119 14.39 0.06 -0.98
CA SER A 119 13.32 0.08 0.02
C SER A 119 11.96 -0.30 -0.57
N TYR A 120 11.69 0.14 -1.80
CA TYR A 120 10.50 -0.25 -2.55
C TYR A 120 10.49 -1.74 -2.85
N ALA A 121 11.57 -2.28 -3.43
CA ALA A 121 11.70 -3.70 -3.72
C ALA A 121 11.53 -4.54 -2.43
N ALA A 122 12.22 -4.18 -1.35
CA ALA A 122 12.11 -4.85 -0.06
C ALA A 122 10.65 -4.86 0.45
N SER A 123 9.94 -3.73 0.40
CA SER A 123 8.53 -3.67 0.81
C SER A 123 7.64 -4.58 -0.04
N LYS A 124 7.85 -4.62 -1.36
CA LYS A 124 7.02 -5.41 -2.28
C LYS A 124 7.31 -6.91 -2.19
N TRP A 125 8.56 -7.32 -1.98
CA TRP A 125 8.90 -8.69 -1.63
C TRP A 125 8.30 -9.10 -0.27
N GLY A 126 8.36 -8.21 0.72
CA GLY A 126 7.74 -8.41 2.03
C GLY A 126 6.25 -8.69 1.92
N LEU A 127 5.52 -7.95 1.08
CA LEU A 127 4.09 -8.19 0.83
C LEU A 127 3.79 -9.58 0.26
N ILE A 128 4.66 -10.14 -0.60
CA ILE A 128 4.50 -11.51 -1.11
C ILE A 128 4.64 -12.53 0.01
N GLY A 129 5.66 -12.37 0.86
CA GLY A 129 5.86 -13.22 2.04
C GLY A 129 4.64 -13.18 2.97
N LEU A 130 4.23 -11.98 3.37
CA LEU A 130 3.08 -11.77 4.26
C LEU A 130 1.78 -12.31 3.65
N THR A 131 1.54 -12.10 2.35
CA THR A 131 0.36 -12.63 1.67
C THR A 131 0.28 -14.14 1.78
N LYS A 132 1.39 -14.85 1.51
CA LYS A 132 1.42 -16.32 1.59
C LYS A 132 1.23 -16.78 3.03
N THR A 133 1.91 -16.15 3.98
CA THR A 133 1.80 -16.46 5.41
C THR A 133 0.37 -16.28 5.89
N TRP A 134 -0.23 -15.10 5.69
CA TRP A 134 -1.58 -14.83 6.18
C TRP A 134 -2.63 -15.70 5.47
N ALA A 135 -2.46 -16.02 4.19
CA ALA A 135 -3.36 -16.94 3.50
C ALA A 135 -3.40 -18.33 4.16
N MET A 136 -2.25 -18.80 4.67
CA MET A 136 -2.17 -20.05 5.42
C MET A 136 -2.77 -19.92 6.82
N GLU A 137 -2.54 -18.78 7.49
CA GLU A 137 -3.05 -18.53 8.86
C GLU A 137 -4.57 -18.41 8.90
N TYR A 138 -5.19 -17.72 7.93
CA TYR A 138 -6.61 -17.35 7.97
C TYR A 138 -7.48 -18.06 6.94
N GLY A 139 -6.90 -18.99 6.16
CA GLY A 139 -7.66 -19.77 5.18
C GLY A 139 -8.80 -20.60 5.82
N ALA A 140 -8.57 -21.14 7.03
CA ALA A 140 -9.59 -21.87 7.78
C ALA A 140 -10.75 -20.96 8.26
N ASP A 141 -10.53 -19.65 8.33
CA ASP A 141 -11.55 -18.65 8.63
C ASP A 141 -12.27 -18.14 7.35
N ASN A 142 -12.13 -18.83 6.21
CA ASN A 142 -12.63 -18.39 4.90
C ASN A 142 -12.11 -17.01 4.45
N VAL A 143 -10.94 -16.59 4.93
CA VAL A 143 -10.29 -15.34 4.48
C VAL A 143 -9.25 -15.67 3.41
N ARG A 144 -9.51 -15.22 2.18
CA ARG A 144 -8.55 -15.31 1.07
C ARG A 144 -7.63 -14.10 1.08
N ILE A 145 -6.35 -14.32 0.83
CA ILE A 145 -5.36 -13.23 0.82
C ILE A 145 -4.50 -13.39 -0.43
N ASN A 146 -4.48 -12.36 -1.28
CA ASN A 146 -3.82 -12.38 -2.58
C ASN A 146 -3.02 -11.10 -2.81
N THR A 147 -1.99 -11.18 -3.63
CA THR A 147 -1.27 -10.01 -4.14
C THR A 147 -1.50 -9.86 -5.63
N ILE A 148 -1.86 -8.65 -6.05
CA ILE A 148 -1.83 -8.26 -7.47
C ILE A 148 -0.51 -7.55 -7.72
N CYS A 149 0.21 -7.90 -8.77
CA CYS A 149 1.51 -7.30 -9.10
C CYS A 149 1.47 -6.54 -10.42
N PRO A 150 0.97 -5.29 -10.44
CA PRO A 150 1.00 -4.46 -11.63
C PRO A 150 2.43 -4.17 -12.09
N SER A 151 2.59 -4.00 -13.40
CA SER A 151 3.76 -3.33 -13.97
C SER A 151 3.63 -1.81 -13.83
N SER A 152 4.58 -1.06 -14.39
CA SER A 152 4.50 0.40 -14.48
C SER A 152 3.17 0.82 -15.11
N VAL A 153 2.47 1.72 -14.43
CA VAL A 153 1.21 2.32 -14.90
C VAL A 153 1.51 3.77 -15.25
N ASN A 154 1.07 4.19 -16.44
CA ASN A 154 1.26 5.57 -16.89
C ASN A 154 0.61 6.57 -15.93
N GLY A 155 1.33 7.64 -15.62
CA GLY A 155 0.88 8.74 -14.79
C GLY A 155 2.00 9.41 -14.00
N GLU A 156 1.64 10.47 -13.29
CA GLU A 156 2.57 11.37 -12.59
C GLU A 156 3.52 10.65 -11.62
N ARG A 157 3.10 9.51 -11.05
CA ARG A 157 3.95 8.71 -10.15
C ARG A 157 5.14 8.09 -10.88
N ILE A 158 4.92 7.46 -12.05
CA ILE A 158 6.02 6.80 -12.77
C ILE A 158 6.95 7.85 -13.39
N GLU A 159 6.40 8.97 -13.86
CA GLU A 159 7.17 10.11 -14.38
C GLU A 159 8.14 10.65 -13.33
N ARG A 160 7.68 10.90 -12.09
CA ARG A 160 8.57 11.31 -10.98
C ARG A 160 9.67 10.31 -10.65
N VAL A 161 9.43 9.00 -10.82
CA VAL A 161 10.46 7.97 -10.59
C VAL A 161 11.52 8.04 -11.68
N ILE A 162 11.10 8.15 -12.94
CA ILE A 162 11.97 8.28 -14.12
C ILE A 162 12.83 9.53 -13.97
N GLU A 163 12.24 10.68 -13.63
CA GLU A 163 12.96 11.94 -13.43
C GLU A 163 14.02 11.85 -12.33
N ARG A 164 13.67 11.25 -11.18
CA ARG A 164 14.62 11.08 -10.06
C ARG A 164 15.80 10.20 -10.45
N GLU A 165 15.53 9.11 -11.18
CA GLU A 165 16.59 8.22 -11.66
C GLU A 165 17.48 8.91 -12.70
N ALA A 166 16.89 9.63 -13.66
CA ALA A 166 17.61 10.41 -14.66
C ALA A 166 18.56 11.42 -14.00
N ASN A 167 18.05 12.19 -13.03
CA ASN A 167 18.84 13.14 -12.25
C ASN A 167 19.98 12.44 -11.48
N TYR A 168 19.70 11.32 -10.83
CA TYR A 168 20.73 10.58 -10.09
C TYR A 168 21.85 10.03 -10.99
N ARG A 169 21.49 9.59 -12.21
CA ARG A 169 22.43 9.07 -13.21
C ARG A 169 23.10 10.15 -14.05
N ASN A 170 22.72 11.42 -13.88
CA ASN A 170 23.12 12.53 -14.76
C ASN A 170 22.80 12.26 -16.24
N THR A 171 21.58 11.81 -16.52
CA THR A 171 21.05 11.58 -17.88
C THR A 171 19.64 12.17 -18.07
N SER A 172 19.03 11.99 -19.24
CA SER A 172 17.66 12.41 -19.59
C SER A 172 16.60 11.36 -19.20
N PRO A 173 15.36 11.79 -18.90
CA PRO A 173 14.23 10.88 -18.70
C PRO A 173 13.95 9.94 -19.87
N GLU A 174 14.26 10.35 -21.11
CA GLU A 174 14.09 9.57 -22.32
C GLU A 174 15.02 8.35 -22.36
N GLU A 175 16.22 8.44 -21.80
CA GLU A 175 17.17 7.32 -21.70
C GLU A 175 16.79 6.31 -20.61
N ILE A 176 15.90 6.68 -19.68
CA ILE A 176 15.42 5.82 -18.59
C ILE A 176 14.17 5.01 -18.98
N LYS A 177 13.38 5.53 -19.93
CA LYS A 177 12.13 4.89 -20.41
C LYS A 177 12.39 3.64 -21.24
#